data_AF-A0A9D7C9G8-F1
#
_entry.id   AF-A0A9D7C9G8-F1
#
_cell.length_a   1.000
_cell.length_b   1.000
_cell.length_c   1.000
_cell.angle_alpha   90.00
_cell.angle_beta   90.00
_cell.angle_gamma   90.00
#
_symmetry.space_group_name_H-M   'P 1'
#
loop_
_entity.id
_entity.type
_entity.pdbx_description
1 polymer ?
#
loop_
_entity_poly.entity_id
_entity_poly.type
_entity_poly.pdbx_seq_one_letter_code
_entity_poly.pdbx_strand_id
1 'polypeptide(L)'
;MNRSLSMFEDRGTHKLPLGSADDEGGDLEVAEEGHEWAAVPPWVTYFVSVGHALPDDGRRRVAVVSTPCASVAAGLMALGSLLRRLGEPNANDLEAHLRRLRSLRPGPKPILRYRATPGLYHVSRRDDTGEVWFSRVGKEERKLLLDYHASDWFFDGESPIEGGVGEGVSWEPIYRQLLPYGASLDSSNLRSTDSTVVLCGRATGKSDAERSLGTVSIRLGGTQAALSDLLTVQWRESARTVSRVRFLNQRADEANKFDRDGSAPRIVVADGADALSFCLDYEPCEDASIIAAIPRTSDLQKLESAATSLSRLKAWYELDPVVESRFPKAPSGVALRVLTRSS
;
A
#
# COMPACT_ATOMS: atom_id res chain seq x y z
N MET A 1 28.71 27.66 -53.27
CA MET A 1 28.27 28.47 -52.12
C MET A 1 27.75 27.51 -51.06
N ASN A 2 28.60 27.24 -50.06
CA ASN A 2 28.32 26.42 -48.89
C ASN A 2 27.45 27.18 -47.90
N ARG A 3 26.43 26.54 -47.30
CA ARG A 3 26.18 26.64 -45.85
C ARG A 3 25.61 25.33 -45.31
N SER A 4 26.48 24.68 -44.55
CA SER A 4 26.19 23.67 -43.54
C SER A 4 25.35 24.28 -42.42
N LEU A 5 24.37 23.53 -41.90
CA LEU A 5 23.71 23.81 -40.63
C LEU A 5 23.79 22.53 -39.79
N SER A 6 24.90 22.40 -39.07
CA SER A 6 24.97 21.63 -37.84
C SER A 6 24.29 22.41 -36.73
N MET A 7 23.32 21.82 -36.04
CA MET A 7 22.94 22.25 -34.69
C MET A 7 22.60 21.01 -33.87
N PHE A 8 23.66 20.43 -33.31
CA PHE A 8 23.58 19.74 -32.03
C PHE A 8 23.34 20.82 -30.98
N GLU A 9 22.27 20.72 -30.20
CA GLU A 9 22.24 21.33 -28.87
C GLU A 9 21.21 20.63 -27.97
N ASP A 10 21.77 20.07 -26.92
CA ASP A 10 21.29 20.02 -25.53
C ASP A 10 20.03 19.21 -25.18
N ARG A 11 20.27 17.93 -24.82
CA ARG A 11 19.35 17.14 -23.98
C ARG A 11 19.57 17.52 -22.52
N GLY A 12 18.89 18.57 -22.09
CA GLY A 12 18.83 18.99 -20.70
C GLY A 12 18.43 17.84 -19.78
N THR A 13 19.26 17.59 -18.77
CA THR A 13 18.91 16.82 -17.59
C THR A 13 17.84 17.61 -16.83
N HIS A 14 16.58 17.13 -16.87
CA HIS A 14 15.52 17.68 -16.04
C HIS A 14 15.89 17.47 -14.55
N LYS A 15 16.53 18.47 -13.95
CA LYS A 15 16.53 18.64 -12.49
C LYS A 15 15.09 19.01 -12.09
N LEU A 16 14.49 18.19 -11.24
CA LEU A 16 13.22 18.52 -10.59
C LEU A 16 13.38 19.87 -9.87
N PRO A 17 12.41 20.78 -9.94
CA PRO A 17 12.46 22.02 -9.18
C PRO A 17 12.29 21.68 -7.68
N LEU A 18 13.40 21.72 -6.95
CA LEU A 18 13.39 21.73 -5.49
C LEU A 18 12.84 23.10 -5.04
N GLY A 19 11.82 23.07 -4.18
CA GLY A 19 11.23 24.26 -3.58
C GLY A 19 12.26 25.08 -2.79
N SER A 20 12.04 26.39 -2.75
CA SER A 20 12.95 27.37 -2.15
C SER A 20 13.03 27.26 -0.62
N ALA A 21 14.27 27.02 -0.17
CA ALA A 21 14.97 27.49 1.03
C ALA A 21 14.18 28.34 2.04
N ASP A 22 13.74 27.70 3.13
CA ASP A 22 13.91 28.15 4.53
C ASP A 22 13.57 27.01 5.52
N ASP A 23 13.73 25.74 5.11
CA ASP A 23 13.35 24.59 5.92
C ASP A 23 14.62 23.87 6.40
N GLU A 24 14.74 23.62 7.71
CA GLU A 24 15.78 22.77 8.32
C GLU A 24 15.65 21.28 7.89
N GLY A 25 15.02 21.01 6.75
CA GLY A 25 14.86 19.70 6.16
C GLY A 25 16.12 19.32 5.39
N GLY A 26 16.96 18.47 5.99
CA GLY A 26 18.08 17.85 5.28
C GLY A 26 17.62 17.09 4.02
N ASP A 27 18.56 16.69 3.17
CA ASP A 27 18.25 15.91 1.97
C ASP A 27 17.66 14.54 2.31
N LEU A 28 16.83 14.02 1.41
CA LEU A 28 16.27 12.67 1.54
C LEU A 28 17.36 11.64 1.22
N GLU A 29 17.63 10.76 2.19
CA GLU A 29 18.66 9.74 2.09
C GLU A 29 18.07 8.34 2.27
N VAL A 30 18.71 7.36 1.64
CA VAL A 30 18.37 5.94 1.73
C VAL A 30 19.60 5.15 2.14
N ALA A 31 19.40 4.15 2.99
CA ALA A 31 20.41 3.14 3.30
C ALA A 31 19.78 1.75 3.15
N GLU A 32 20.56 0.82 2.59
CA GLU A 32 20.29 -0.61 2.68
C GLU A 32 21.06 -1.20 3.88
N GLU A 33 20.61 -2.33 4.43
CA GLU A 33 21.21 -2.94 5.62
C GLU A 33 22.73 -3.11 5.48
N GLY A 34 23.48 -2.51 6.41
CA GLY A 34 24.95 -2.55 6.42
C GLY A 34 25.63 -1.57 5.46
N HIS A 35 24.88 -0.75 4.72
CA HIS A 35 25.41 0.28 3.82
C HIS A 35 25.33 1.69 4.44
N GLU A 36 26.18 2.58 3.95
CA GLU A 36 26.14 4.00 4.33
C GLU A 36 24.90 4.70 3.77
N TRP A 37 24.46 5.74 4.46
CA TRP A 37 23.42 6.64 3.97
C TRP A 37 23.90 7.37 2.72
N ALA A 38 23.06 7.38 1.70
CA ALA A 38 23.34 8.08 0.45
C ALA A 38 22.08 8.77 -0.07
N ALA A 39 22.27 9.72 -0.99
CA ALA A 39 21.16 10.32 -1.73
C ALA A 39 20.29 9.24 -2.39
N VAL A 40 18.98 9.49 -2.47
CA VAL A 40 18.00 8.52 -2.99
C VAL A 40 18.41 8.00 -4.38
N PRO A 41 18.71 6.70 -4.53
CA PRO A 41 19.11 6.15 -5.80
C PRO A 41 17.97 6.21 -6.84
N PRO A 42 18.27 6.35 -8.15
CA PRO A 42 17.25 6.43 -9.19
C PRO A 42 16.26 5.26 -9.23
N TRP A 43 16.69 4.06 -8.81
CA TRP A 43 15.84 2.89 -8.78
C TRP A 43 14.76 2.96 -7.68
N VAL A 44 15.05 3.62 -6.54
CA VAL A 44 14.08 3.84 -5.47
C VAL A 44 12.97 4.75 -5.98
N THR A 45 13.34 5.90 -6.53
CA THR A 45 12.40 6.86 -7.13
C THR A 45 11.59 6.21 -8.25
N TYR A 46 12.22 5.38 -9.08
CA TYR A 46 11.52 4.65 -10.14
C TYR A 46 10.42 3.72 -9.58
N PHE A 47 10.72 2.87 -8.60
CA PHE A 47 9.72 1.93 -8.07
C PHE A 47 8.60 2.62 -7.31
N VAL A 48 8.90 3.67 -6.54
CA VAL A 48 7.87 4.53 -5.92
C VAL A 48 7.00 5.17 -7.00
N SER A 49 7.60 5.68 -8.07
CA SER A 49 6.84 6.27 -9.19
C SER A 49 5.97 5.25 -9.92
N VAL A 50 6.41 3.99 -10.06
CA VAL A 50 5.58 2.92 -10.65
C VAL A 50 4.33 2.68 -9.82
N GLY A 51 4.49 2.55 -8.49
CA GLY A 51 3.36 2.42 -7.58
C GLY A 51 2.38 3.58 -7.69
N HIS A 52 2.91 4.80 -7.75
CA HIS A 52 2.11 6.02 -7.80
C HIS A 52 1.41 6.24 -9.15
N ALA A 53 2.06 5.90 -10.26
CA ALA A 53 1.60 6.26 -11.60
C ALA A 53 0.51 5.36 -12.18
N LEU A 54 0.32 4.14 -11.64
CA LEU A 54 -0.72 3.24 -12.15
C LEU A 54 -2.09 3.90 -11.94
N PRO A 55 -2.92 4.14 -12.98
CA PRO A 55 -4.20 4.80 -12.82
C PRO A 55 -5.24 3.91 -12.14
N ASP A 56 -6.22 4.54 -11.49
CA ASP A 56 -7.36 3.89 -10.84
C ASP A 56 -8.65 4.58 -11.27
N ASP A 57 -8.89 4.47 -12.57
CA ASP A 57 -10.05 4.97 -13.29
C ASP A 57 -11.16 3.90 -13.40
N GLY A 58 -11.15 2.92 -12.49
CA GLY A 58 -12.07 1.79 -12.49
C GLY A 58 -11.74 0.67 -13.49
N ARG A 59 -10.72 0.84 -14.35
CA ARG A 59 -10.25 -0.24 -15.23
C ARG A 59 -9.21 -1.09 -14.52
N ARG A 60 -9.41 -2.41 -14.52
CA ARG A 60 -8.43 -3.36 -14.02
C ARG A 60 -7.20 -3.41 -14.92
N ARG A 61 -6.02 -3.29 -14.31
CA ARG A 61 -4.72 -3.36 -14.99
C ARG A 61 -3.82 -4.39 -14.33
N VAL A 62 -2.90 -4.96 -15.11
CA VAL A 62 -1.81 -5.81 -14.63
C VAL A 62 -0.50 -5.23 -15.13
N ALA A 63 0.24 -4.59 -14.24
CA ALA A 63 1.58 -4.09 -14.48
C ALA A 63 2.61 -5.13 -14.01
N VAL A 64 3.52 -5.54 -14.89
CA VAL A 64 4.58 -6.50 -14.55
C VAL A 64 5.93 -5.81 -14.71
N VAL A 65 6.68 -5.77 -13.62
CA VAL A 65 8.02 -5.19 -13.54
C VAL A 65 9.05 -6.29 -13.33
N SER A 66 9.93 -6.50 -14.29
CA SER A 66 11.07 -7.41 -14.11
C SER A 66 12.21 -6.68 -13.41
N THR A 67 12.76 -7.24 -12.33
CA THR A 67 13.93 -6.69 -11.62
C THR A 67 15.17 -7.56 -11.84
N PRO A 68 16.39 -7.00 -11.85
CA PRO A 68 17.60 -7.77 -12.13
C PRO A 68 17.96 -8.76 -11.01
N CYS A 69 17.53 -8.49 -9.78
CA CYS A 69 17.79 -9.31 -8.60
C CYS A 69 16.55 -9.32 -7.67
N ALA A 70 16.60 -10.17 -6.65
CA ALA A 70 15.69 -10.05 -5.51
C ALA A 70 15.89 -8.68 -4.85
N SER A 71 14.81 -7.94 -4.66
CA SER A 71 14.85 -6.57 -4.14
C SER A 71 13.56 -6.26 -3.39
N VAL A 72 13.54 -5.13 -2.68
CA VAL A 72 12.34 -4.58 -2.02
C VAL A 72 11.42 -3.80 -2.99
N ALA A 73 11.55 -4.02 -4.30
CA ALA A 73 10.82 -3.28 -5.33
C ALA A 73 9.29 -3.31 -5.10
N ALA A 74 8.74 -4.46 -4.70
CA ALA A 74 7.33 -4.58 -4.35
C ALA A 74 6.93 -3.66 -3.19
N GLY A 75 7.77 -3.58 -2.15
CA GLY A 75 7.56 -2.66 -1.03
C GLY A 75 7.56 -1.18 -1.45
N LEU A 76 8.51 -0.80 -2.33
CA LEU A 76 8.58 0.57 -2.84
C LEU A 76 7.41 0.93 -3.77
N MET A 77 6.94 -0.02 -4.59
CA MET A 77 5.73 0.16 -5.39
C MET A 77 4.46 0.23 -4.51
N ALA A 78 4.40 -0.54 -3.41
CA ALA A 78 3.33 -0.42 -2.43
C ALA A 78 3.37 0.97 -1.75
N LEU A 79 4.57 1.48 -1.45
CA LEU A 79 4.74 2.83 -0.91
C LEU A 79 4.26 3.88 -1.91
N GLY A 80 4.63 3.76 -3.19
CA GLY A 80 4.10 4.63 -4.25
C GLY A 80 2.59 4.63 -4.36
N SER A 81 1.98 3.44 -4.27
CA SER A 81 0.51 3.27 -4.31
C SER A 81 -0.15 3.91 -3.09
N LEU A 82 0.44 3.74 -1.90
CA LEU A 82 0.03 4.41 -0.67
C LEU A 82 0.11 5.93 -0.81
N LEU A 83 1.21 6.46 -1.35
CA LEU A 83 1.39 7.91 -1.54
C LEU A 83 0.33 8.49 -2.46
N ARG A 84 -0.01 7.77 -3.55
CA ARG A 84 -1.12 8.16 -4.43
C ARG A 84 -2.43 8.27 -3.66
N ARG A 85 -2.73 7.24 -2.86
CA ARG A 85 -3.95 7.20 -2.03
C ARG A 85 -3.97 8.30 -0.98
N LEU A 86 -2.84 8.68 -0.38
CA LEU A 86 -2.78 9.82 0.54
C LEU A 86 -3.18 11.16 -0.10
N GLY A 87 -3.06 11.30 -1.42
CA GLY A 87 -3.53 12.47 -2.16
C GLY A 87 -5.01 12.41 -2.58
N GLU A 88 -5.68 11.27 -2.42
CA GLU A 88 -7.08 11.10 -2.83
C GLU A 88 -8.06 11.53 -1.71
N PRO A 89 -9.18 12.18 -2.05
CA PRO A 89 -10.22 12.47 -1.07
C PRO A 89 -10.76 11.19 -0.43
N ASN A 90 -11.01 11.24 0.87
CA ASN A 90 -11.58 10.12 1.63
C ASN A 90 -10.79 8.81 1.48
N ALA A 91 -9.46 8.88 1.48
CA ALA A 91 -8.64 7.68 1.43
C ALA A 91 -8.58 6.99 2.79
N ASN A 92 -9.70 6.39 3.19
CA ASN A 92 -9.91 5.73 4.46
C ASN A 92 -10.94 4.59 4.36
N ASP A 93 -11.00 3.77 5.41
CA ASP A 93 -11.92 2.63 5.51
C ASP A 93 -13.18 2.92 6.36
N LEU A 94 -13.48 4.18 6.70
CA LEU A 94 -14.53 4.51 7.69
C LEU A 94 -15.90 3.93 7.32
N GLU A 95 -16.29 4.02 6.05
CA GLU A 95 -17.57 3.48 5.57
C GLU A 95 -17.60 1.95 5.64
N ALA A 96 -16.52 1.27 5.21
CA ALA A 96 -16.42 -0.18 5.30
C ALA A 96 -16.43 -0.64 6.78
N HIS A 97 -15.75 0.10 7.65
CA HIS A 97 -15.73 -0.13 9.09
C HIS A 97 -17.14 -0.01 9.70
N LEU A 98 -17.88 1.06 9.39
CA LEU A 98 -19.24 1.24 9.87
C LEU A 98 -20.18 0.13 9.39
N ARG A 99 -20.08 -0.27 8.10
CA ARG A 99 -20.83 -1.43 7.57
C ARG A 99 -20.50 -2.71 8.34
N ARG A 100 -19.22 -2.94 8.66
CA ARG A 100 -18.78 -4.10 9.45
C ARG A 100 -19.36 -4.07 10.86
N LEU A 101 -19.27 -2.94 11.58
CA LEU A 101 -19.88 -2.78 12.91
C LEU A 101 -21.40 -3.06 12.89
N ARG A 102 -22.12 -2.58 11.88
CA ARG A 102 -23.57 -2.82 11.70
C ARG A 102 -23.92 -4.26 11.32
N SER A 103 -22.97 -5.00 10.76
CA SER A 103 -23.17 -6.41 10.39
C SER A 103 -23.01 -7.37 11.56
N LEU A 104 -22.46 -6.89 12.69
CA LEU A 104 -22.20 -7.73 13.86
C LEU A 104 -23.49 -8.29 14.45
N ARG A 105 -23.41 -9.56 14.87
CA ARG A 105 -24.51 -10.25 15.54
C ARG A 105 -24.31 -10.26 17.05
N PRO A 106 -25.39 -10.19 17.84
CA PRO A 106 -25.31 -10.36 19.28
C PRO A 106 -24.60 -11.65 19.68
N GLY A 107 -23.71 -11.57 20.67
CA GLY A 107 -22.95 -12.73 21.14
C GLY A 107 -22.03 -12.38 22.31
N PRO A 108 -21.66 -13.37 23.15
CA PRO A 108 -20.89 -13.13 24.38
C PRO A 108 -19.39 -12.90 24.12
N LYS A 109 -18.89 -13.22 22.92
CA LYS A 109 -17.48 -13.12 22.59
C LYS A 109 -17.09 -11.64 22.48
N PRO A 110 -16.10 -11.16 23.26
CA PRO A 110 -15.57 -9.82 23.06
C PRO A 110 -14.88 -9.75 21.70
N ILE A 111 -15.19 -8.69 20.96
CA ILE A 111 -14.68 -8.48 19.60
C ILE A 111 -14.27 -7.03 19.34
N LEU A 112 -14.60 -6.10 20.24
CA LEU A 112 -14.38 -4.67 20.06
C LEU A 112 -13.70 -4.03 21.27
N ARG A 113 -13.08 -2.90 21.01
CA ARG A 113 -12.58 -1.92 21.97
C ARG A 113 -13.22 -0.57 21.68
N TYR A 114 -13.26 0.27 22.72
CA TYR A 114 -13.78 1.63 22.63
C TYR A 114 -12.73 2.61 23.17
N ARG A 115 -12.39 3.63 22.37
CA ARG A 115 -11.31 4.57 22.65
C ARG A 115 -11.52 5.33 23.96
N ALA A 116 -12.68 5.95 24.14
CA ALA A 116 -12.93 6.83 25.30
C ALA A 116 -13.09 6.05 26.62
N THR A 117 -13.38 4.76 26.58
CA THR A 117 -13.53 3.95 27.80
C THR A 117 -12.87 2.59 27.60
N PRO A 118 -11.61 2.44 28.05
CA PRO A 118 -10.83 1.22 27.85
C PRO A 118 -11.56 -0.01 28.37
N GLY A 119 -11.60 -1.06 27.57
CA GLY A 119 -12.26 -2.32 27.89
C GLY A 119 -12.57 -3.12 26.63
N LEU A 120 -12.92 -4.38 26.83
CA LEU A 120 -13.47 -5.23 25.78
C LEU A 120 -14.99 -5.11 25.75
N TYR A 121 -15.54 -5.10 24.55
CA TYR A 121 -16.96 -4.96 24.28
C TYR A 121 -17.44 -6.10 23.39
N HIS A 122 -18.69 -6.49 23.60
CA HIS A 122 -19.41 -7.44 22.75
C HIS A 122 -20.74 -6.83 22.34
N VAL A 123 -21.32 -7.35 21.26
CA VAL A 123 -22.65 -6.92 20.80
C VAL A 123 -23.69 -7.53 21.73
N SER A 124 -24.38 -6.70 22.49
CA SER A 124 -25.37 -7.16 23.47
C SER A 124 -26.77 -7.24 22.89
N ARG A 125 -27.12 -6.35 21.97
CA ARG A 125 -28.43 -6.32 21.32
C ARG A 125 -28.36 -5.69 19.94
N ARG A 126 -29.25 -6.15 19.06
CA ARG A 126 -29.70 -5.43 17.88
C ARG A 126 -31.22 -5.30 17.97
N ASP A 127 -31.77 -4.13 17.75
CA ASP A 127 -33.21 -3.91 17.77
C ASP A 127 -33.83 -3.90 16.37
N ASP A 128 -35.14 -3.71 16.32
CA ASP A 128 -35.94 -3.81 15.10
C ASP A 128 -35.70 -2.64 14.14
N THR A 129 -35.15 -1.52 14.64
CA THR A 129 -34.70 -0.38 13.81
C THR A 129 -33.31 -0.64 13.22
N GLY A 130 -32.65 -1.72 13.62
CA GLY A 130 -31.33 -2.12 13.15
C GLY A 130 -30.17 -1.48 13.90
N GLU A 131 -30.45 -0.77 15.00
CA GLU A 131 -29.44 -0.18 15.86
C GLU A 131 -28.67 -1.27 16.61
N VAL A 132 -27.37 -1.04 16.79
CA VAL A 132 -26.45 -2.01 17.42
C VAL A 132 -26.02 -1.47 18.77
N TRP A 133 -26.21 -2.27 19.81
CA TRP A 133 -25.83 -1.95 21.18
C TRP A 133 -24.66 -2.81 21.63
N PHE A 134 -23.67 -2.17 22.24
CA PHE A 134 -22.49 -2.83 22.78
C PHE A 134 -22.50 -2.78 24.31
N SER A 135 -22.10 -3.88 24.94
CA SER A 135 -21.88 -3.95 26.38
C SER A 135 -20.42 -4.22 26.71
N ARG A 136 -19.92 -3.53 27.73
CA ARG A 136 -18.58 -3.79 28.24
C ARG A 136 -18.57 -5.11 29.01
N VAL A 137 -17.57 -5.95 28.78
CA VAL A 137 -17.44 -7.24 29.49
C VAL A 137 -17.39 -7.01 31.00
N GLY A 138 -18.26 -7.70 31.74
CA GLY A 138 -18.36 -7.61 33.20
C GLY A 138 -19.08 -6.37 33.74
N LYS A 139 -19.73 -5.55 32.89
CA LYS A 139 -20.52 -4.40 33.31
C LYS A 139 -21.90 -4.39 32.66
N GLU A 140 -22.88 -3.80 33.34
CA GLU A 140 -24.24 -3.62 32.81
C GLU A 140 -24.37 -2.42 31.86
N GLU A 141 -23.32 -1.60 31.74
CA GLU A 141 -23.29 -0.43 30.85
C GLU A 141 -23.46 -0.84 29.38
N ARG A 142 -24.33 -0.11 28.67
CA ARG A 142 -24.57 -0.27 27.23
C ARG A 142 -24.24 1.03 26.50
N LYS A 143 -23.68 0.89 25.30
CA LYS A 143 -23.43 2.01 24.38
C LYS A 143 -24.08 1.71 23.04
N LEU A 144 -24.83 2.69 22.53
CA LEU A 144 -25.39 2.66 21.19
C LEU A 144 -24.30 2.95 20.16
N LEU A 145 -24.27 2.21 19.06
CA LEU A 145 -23.48 2.56 17.89
C LEU A 145 -24.09 3.77 17.20
N LEU A 146 -23.41 4.91 17.26
CA LEU A 146 -23.76 6.13 16.55
C LEU A 146 -22.72 6.37 15.45
N ASP A 147 -23.18 6.72 14.24
CA ASP A 147 -22.31 6.85 13.05
C ASP A 147 -21.16 7.83 13.28
N TYR A 148 -21.43 8.96 13.92
CA TYR A 148 -20.44 9.99 14.21
C TYR A 148 -19.43 9.60 15.32
N HIS A 149 -19.66 8.48 16.01
CA HIS A 149 -18.73 7.86 16.96
C HIS A 149 -18.14 6.55 16.42
N ALA A 150 -18.38 6.19 15.16
CA ALA A 150 -17.90 4.92 14.61
C ALA A 150 -16.38 4.79 14.72
N SER A 151 -15.63 5.89 14.57
CA SER A 151 -14.16 5.86 14.66
C SER A 151 -13.60 5.69 16.07
N ASP A 152 -14.43 5.83 17.10
CA ASP A 152 -14.06 5.52 18.49
C ASP A 152 -14.10 4.01 18.78
N TRP A 153 -14.74 3.22 17.90
CA TRP A 153 -14.80 1.76 17.99
C TRP A 153 -13.75 1.12 17.09
N PHE A 154 -13.15 0.03 17.54
CA PHE A 154 -12.21 -0.75 16.73
C PHE A 154 -12.20 -2.21 17.17
N PHE A 155 -11.86 -3.10 16.24
CA PHE A 155 -11.85 -4.53 16.50
C PHE A 155 -10.65 -4.90 17.38
N ASP A 156 -10.88 -5.80 18.33
CA ASP A 156 -9.80 -6.29 19.18
C ASP A 156 -8.75 -6.98 18.32
N GLY A 157 -7.51 -6.50 18.41
CA GLY A 157 -6.39 -6.99 17.62
C GLY A 157 -6.14 -6.27 16.29
N GLU A 158 -6.96 -5.29 15.93
CA GLU A 158 -6.82 -4.51 14.69
C GLU A 158 -6.39 -3.06 14.93
N SER A 159 -5.73 -2.46 13.94
CA SER A 159 -5.46 -1.03 13.90
C SER A 159 -6.75 -0.21 14.03
N PRO A 160 -6.73 0.94 14.76
CA PRO A 160 -7.88 1.82 14.81
C PRO A 160 -8.16 2.44 13.43
N ILE A 161 -9.42 2.74 13.16
CA ILE A 161 -9.83 3.30 11.87
C ILE A 161 -9.37 4.75 11.66
N GLU A 162 -9.24 5.49 12.76
CA GLU A 162 -8.62 6.82 12.80
C GLU A 162 -7.57 6.86 13.92
N GLY A 163 -6.57 7.72 13.85
CA GLY A 163 -5.65 8.00 14.96
C GLY A 163 -6.33 8.83 16.06
N GLY A 164 -5.77 8.83 17.27
CA GLY A 164 -6.10 9.83 18.27
C GLY A 164 -5.68 11.24 17.84
N VAL A 165 -6.09 12.26 18.60
CA VAL A 165 -5.69 13.65 18.36
C VAL A 165 -4.16 13.74 18.50
N GLY A 166 -3.48 14.17 17.43
CA GLY A 166 -2.01 14.21 17.38
C GLY A 166 -1.33 12.88 17.04
N GLU A 167 -2.08 11.78 16.91
CA GLU A 167 -1.56 10.44 16.60
C GLU A 167 -1.72 10.13 15.09
N GLY A 168 -1.15 10.98 14.24
CA GLY A 168 -0.98 10.67 12.82
C GLY A 168 0.26 9.81 12.57
N VAL A 169 0.38 9.25 11.36
CA VAL A 169 1.65 8.65 10.94
C VAL A 169 2.73 9.74 10.93
N SER A 170 3.81 9.56 11.70
CA SER A 170 4.89 10.54 11.89
C SER A 170 5.81 10.74 10.68
N TRP A 171 5.48 10.12 9.55
CA TRP A 171 6.33 10.06 8.36
C TRP A 171 5.95 11.09 7.30
N GLU A 172 5.07 12.05 7.61
CA GLU A 172 4.63 13.09 6.68
C GLU A 172 5.78 13.79 5.94
N PRO A 173 6.88 14.22 6.61
CA PRO A 173 7.99 14.88 5.92
C PRO A 173 8.64 13.97 4.88
N ILE A 174 8.87 12.70 5.22
CA ILE A 174 9.42 11.69 4.30
C ILE A 174 8.46 11.47 3.13
N TYR A 175 7.17 11.31 3.39
CA TYR A 175 6.17 11.10 2.33
C TYR A 175 6.11 12.27 1.36
N ARG A 176 6.14 13.52 1.85
CA ARG A 176 6.12 14.72 1.00
C ARG A 176 7.32 14.77 0.06
N GLN A 177 8.51 14.40 0.53
CA GLN A 177 9.71 14.36 -0.29
C GLN A 177 9.74 13.20 -1.30
N LEU A 178 9.01 12.11 -1.02
CA LEU A 178 8.89 10.97 -1.92
C LEU A 178 7.81 11.13 -3.00
N LEU A 179 6.94 12.15 -2.91
CA LEU A 179 5.84 12.36 -3.87
C LEU A 179 6.38 12.65 -5.26
N PRO A 180 6.01 11.83 -6.27
CA PRO A 180 6.43 12.09 -7.64
C PRO A 180 5.72 13.32 -8.25
N TYR A 181 6.42 14.04 -9.12
CA TYR A 181 5.85 15.00 -10.08
C TYR A 181 4.96 16.11 -9.51
N GLY A 182 5.26 16.61 -8.30
CA GLY A 182 4.47 17.67 -7.67
C GLY A 182 3.09 17.22 -7.18
N ALA A 183 2.88 15.91 -7.01
CA ALA A 183 1.71 15.37 -6.35
C ALA A 183 1.56 15.95 -4.93
N SER A 184 0.32 16.14 -4.51
CA SER A 184 -0.01 16.67 -3.18
C SER A 184 -0.50 15.56 -2.25
N LEU A 185 -0.18 15.70 -0.98
CA LEU A 185 -0.68 14.85 0.09
C LEU A 185 -1.75 15.59 0.89
N ASP A 186 -2.88 14.93 1.16
CA ASP A 186 -3.87 15.39 2.11
C ASP A 186 -3.51 14.86 3.51
N SER A 187 -3.06 15.76 4.39
CA SER A 187 -2.60 15.39 5.74
C SER A 187 -3.70 14.80 6.61
N SER A 188 -4.98 14.98 6.26
CA SER A 188 -6.08 14.34 6.98
C SER A 188 -6.07 12.82 6.81
N ASN A 189 -5.62 12.32 5.65
CA ASN A 189 -5.53 10.89 5.37
C ASN A 189 -4.45 10.19 6.21
N LEU A 190 -3.43 10.90 6.68
CA LEU A 190 -2.39 10.34 7.56
C LEU A 190 -2.89 9.89 8.93
N ARG A 191 -4.10 10.32 9.29
CA ARG A 191 -4.77 9.93 10.54
C ARG A 191 -5.83 8.86 10.33
N SER A 192 -5.91 8.25 9.15
CA SER A 192 -6.95 7.26 8.86
C SER A 192 -6.34 5.95 8.39
N THR A 193 -6.96 4.83 8.74
CA THR A 193 -6.64 3.51 8.17
C THR A 193 -7.21 3.40 6.76
N ASP A 194 -6.44 2.82 5.85
CA ASP A 194 -6.84 2.50 4.47
C ASP A 194 -6.33 1.08 4.14
N SER A 195 -7.17 0.27 3.52
CA SER A 195 -6.86 -1.11 3.12
C SER A 195 -6.99 -1.34 1.61
N THR A 196 -7.21 -0.28 0.83
CA THR A 196 -7.33 -0.35 -0.63
C THR A 196 -6.01 -0.69 -1.32
N VAL A 197 -4.86 -0.42 -0.68
CA VAL A 197 -3.54 -0.88 -1.13
C VAL A 197 -3.18 -2.15 -0.39
N VAL A 198 -2.92 -3.22 -1.14
CA VAL A 198 -2.50 -4.51 -0.62
C VAL A 198 -1.08 -4.80 -1.05
N LEU A 199 -0.23 -5.25 -0.12
CA LEU A 199 1.03 -5.92 -0.42
C LEU A 199 0.83 -7.44 -0.27
N CYS A 200 0.94 -8.16 -1.37
CA CYS A 200 0.95 -9.61 -1.37
C CYS A 200 2.38 -10.12 -1.30
N GLY A 201 2.79 -10.55 -0.11
CA GLY A 201 4.14 -11.07 0.14
C GLY A 201 4.31 -12.51 -0.35
N ARG A 202 5.55 -12.96 -0.46
CA ARG A 202 5.91 -14.33 -0.88
C ARG A 202 5.37 -15.39 0.10
N ALA A 203 5.37 -16.65 -0.34
CA ALA A 203 4.97 -17.81 0.46
C ALA A 203 5.81 -18.04 1.74
N THR A 204 6.91 -17.31 1.92
CA THR A 204 7.73 -17.31 3.15
C THR A 204 7.01 -16.68 4.34
N GLY A 205 5.96 -15.90 4.11
CA GLY A 205 5.07 -15.40 5.14
C GLY A 205 5.40 -14.00 5.65
N LYS A 206 4.57 -13.54 6.58
CA LYS A 206 4.49 -12.15 7.05
C LYS A 206 5.78 -11.64 7.71
N SER A 207 6.38 -12.42 8.62
CA SER A 207 7.60 -12.02 9.33
C SER A 207 8.82 -11.88 8.41
N ASP A 208 8.90 -12.71 7.37
CA ASP A 208 9.98 -12.63 6.39
C ASP A 208 9.79 -11.41 5.47
N ALA A 209 8.54 -11.09 5.11
CA ALA A 209 8.23 -9.86 4.40
C ALA A 209 8.58 -8.61 5.24
N GLU A 210 8.19 -8.58 6.52
CA GLU A 210 8.55 -7.50 7.45
C GLU A 210 10.07 -7.32 7.53
N ARG A 211 10.82 -8.41 7.74
CA ARG A 211 12.28 -8.37 7.79
C ARG A 211 12.90 -7.89 6.48
N SER A 212 12.43 -8.42 5.35
CA SER A 212 12.96 -8.05 4.03
C SER A 212 12.69 -6.58 3.70
N LEU A 213 11.57 -6.02 4.13
CA LEU A 213 11.29 -4.60 3.95
C LEU A 213 12.10 -3.74 4.93
N GLY A 214 12.36 -4.26 6.13
CA GLY A 214 13.19 -3.60 7.14
C GLY A 214 14.64 -3.37 6.73
N THR A 215 15.13 -4.03 5.67
CA THR A 215 16.50 -3.86 5.18
C THR A 215 16.71 -2.53 4.45
N VAL A 216 15.65 -1.81 4.08
CA VAL A 216 15.76 -0.47 3.47
C VAL A 216 15.20 0.57 4.42
N SER A 217 16.01 1.58 4.71
CA SER A 217 15.64 2.71 5.56
C SER A 217 15.74 4.03 4.81
N ILE A 218 14.84 4.96 5.14
CA ILE A 218 14.77 6.29 4.55
C ILE A 218 14.88 7.31 5.68
N ARG A 219 15.70 8.35 5.47
CA ARG A 219 15.94 9.44 6.41
C ARG A 219 15.70 10.79 5.75
N LEU A 220 15.13 11.71 6.51
CA LEU A 220 15.04 13.13 6.18
C LEU A 220 15.35 13.94 7.44
N GLY A 221 16.50 14.62 7.46
CA GLY A 221 16.99 15.33 8.65
C GLY A 221 17.04 14.40 9.87
N GLY A 222 16.34 14.77 10.95
CA GLY A 222 16.24 13.96 12.18
C GLY A 222 15.22 12.82 12.15
N THR A 223 14.43 12.68 11.08
CA THR A 223 13.40 11.64 10.97
C THR A 223 13.92 10.46 10.17
N GLN A 224 13.76 9.24 10.68
CA GLN A 224 14.15 8.00 10.02
C GLN A 224 13.06 6.95 10.18
N ALA A 225 12.81 6.17 9.12
CA ALA A 225 11.92 5.03 9.15
C ALA A 225 12.42 3.90 8.24
N ALA A 226 12.19 2.65 8.63
CA ALA A 226 12.34 1.53 7.73
C ALA A 226 11.17 1.49 6.72
N LEU A 227 11.36 0.88 5.55
CA LEU A 227 10.30 0.74 4.56
C LEU A 227 9.10 -0.06 5.11
N SER A 228 9.34 -1.05 5.97
CA SER A 228 8.29 -1.78 6.70
C SER A 228 7.41 -0.86 7.55
N ASP A 229 8.00 0.18 8.16
CA ASP A 229 7.30 1.17 8.97
C ASP A 229 6.57 2.21 8.11
N LEU A 230 7.20 2.65 7.01
CA LEU A 230 6.60 3.60 6.06
C LEU A 230 5.34 3.06 5.39
N LEU A 231 5.24 1.74 5.20
CA LEU A 231 4.03 1.11 4.68
C LEU A 231 2.92 1.01 5.73
N THR A 232 3.24 1.15 7.01
CA THR A 232 2.32 1.06 8.15
C THR A 232 1.45 -0.20 8.12
N VAL A 233 1.97 -1.31 7.58
CA VAL A 233 1.28 -2.60 7.60
C VAL A 233 1.06 -3.04 9.05
N GLN A 234 -0.07 -3.70 9.34
CA GLN A 234 -0.33 -4.24 10.66
C GLN A 234 0.51 -5.51 10.86
N TRP A 235 1.81 -5.36 11.10
CA TRP A 235 2.71 -6.50 11.28
C TRP A 235 2.36 -7.33 12.53
N ARG A 236 1.79 -6.70 13.57
CA ARG A 236 1.47 -7.30 14.87
C ARG A 236 -0.01 -7.10 15.23
N GLU A 237 -0.58 -8.04 15.98
CA GLU A 237 -1.99 -8.06 16.42
C GLU A 237 -2.35 -6.97 17.46
N SER A 238 -1.55 -5.91 17.62
CA SER A 238 -1.81 -4.87 18.62
C SER A 238 -1.36 -3.50 18.17
N ALA A 239 -1.38 -3.24 16.86
CA ALA A 239 -1.00 -1.95 16.31
C ALA A 239 -1.88 -0.84 16.91
N ARG A 240 -1.24 0.12 17.59
CA ARG A 240 -1.92 1.28 18.18
C ARG A 240 -2.06 2.43 17.19
N THR A 241 -1.50 2.29 16.01
CA THR A 241 -1.48 3.29 14.95
C THR A 241 -2.36 2.84 13.80
N VAL A 242 -2.83 3.81 13.02
CA VAL A 242 -3.51 3.53 11.76
C VAL A 242 -2.63 2.70 10.82
N SER A 243 -3.28 1.98 9.92
CA SER A 243 -2.60 1.15 8.93
C SER A 243 -3.04 1.49 7.52
N ARG A 244 -2.09 1.72 6.61
CA ARG A 244 -2.34 2.26 5.25
C ARG A 244 -2.10 1.25 4.12
N VAL A 245 -1.39 0.16 4.41
CA VAL A 245 -1.25 -0.99 3.51
C VAL A 245 -1.73 -2.23 4.22
N ARG A 246 -2.51 -3.05 3.52
CA ARG A 246 -2.95 -4.36 3.99
C ARG A 246 -1.99 -5.43 3.49
N PHE A 247 -1.68 -6.43 4.31
CA PHE A 247 -0.81 -7.52 3.89
C PHE A 247 -1.64 -8.76 3.56
N LEU A 248 -1.31 -9.43 2.46
CA LEU A 248 -1.93 -10.67 2.03
C LEU A 248 -0.91 -11.81 2.09
N ASN A 249 -1.13 -12.77 3.00
CA ASN A 249 -0.26 -13.93 3.19
C ASN A 249 -0.69 -15.10 2.28
N GLN A 250 0.28 -15.71 1.60
CA GLN A 250 0.08 -16.84 0.70
C GLN A 250 0.33 -18.22 1.36
N ARG A 251 0.85 -18.25 2.59
CA ARG A 251 1.30 -19.50 3.23
C ARG A 251 0.14 -20.44 3.56
N ALA A 252 0.25 -21.73 3.25
CA ALA A 252 -0.83 -22.75 3.30
C ALA A 252 -1.64 -22.84 4.62
N ASP A 253 -1.05 -22.55 5.77
CA ASP A 253 -1.66 -22.61 7.11
C ASP A 253 -2.52 -21.38 7.45
N GLU A 254 -2.14 -20.22 6.91
CA GLU A 254 -2.88 -18.96 6.99
C GLU A 254 -3.34 -18.49 5.60
N ALA A 255 -3.43 -19.44 4.65
CA ALA A 255 -3.48 -19.12 3.24
C ALA A 255 -4.70 -18.29 2.94
N ASN A 256 -4.46 -17.23 2.17
CA ASN A 256 -5.49 -16.38 1.62
C ASN A 256 -6.16 -15.52 2.70
N LYS A 257 -5.44 -15.20 3.78
CA LYS A 257 -5.93 -14.25 4.78
C LYS A 257 -5.19 -12.93 4.67
N PHE A 258 -5.98 -11.86 4.64
CA PHE A 258 -5.45 -10.53 4.92
C PHE A 258 -5.06 -10.42 6.40
N ASP A 259 -4.08 -9.58 6.72
CA ASP A 259 -3.68 -9.28 8.10
C ASP A 259 -4.80 -8.61 8.92
N ARG A 260 -5.80 -8.02 8.26
CA ARG A 260 -7.01 -7.43 8.84
C ARG A 260 -8.16 -7.40 7.83
N ASP A 261 -9.38 -7.20 8.30
CA ASP A 261 -10.52 -6.90 7.42
C ASP A 261 -10.48 -5.44 6.93
N GLY A 262 -11.18 -5.12 5.85
CA GLY A 262 -11.27 -3.75 5.35
C GLY A 262 -12.04 -3.65 4.05
N SER A 263 -11.83 -2.56 3.31
CA SER A 263 -12.40 -2.35 1.98
C SER A 263 -11.87 -3.36 0.96
N ALA A 264 -12.56 -3.46 -0.18
CA ALA A 264 -12.05 -4.20 -1.33
C ALA A 264 -10.71 -3.58 -1.81
N PRO A 265 -9.69 -4.39 -2.17
CA PRO A 265 -8.47 -3.86 -2.76
C PRO A 265 -8.76 -3.09 -4.05
N ARG A 266 -8.11 -1.94 -4.22
CA ARG A 266 -8.05 -1.23 -5.51
C ARG A 266 -6.75 -1.52 -6.23
N ILE A 267 -5.66 -1.65 -5.47
CA ILE A 267 -4.32 -1.96 -5.97
C ILE A 267 -3.72 -3.07 -5.12
N VAL A 268 -3.19 -4.09 -5.78
CA VAL A 268 -2.44 -5.19 -5.16
C VAL A 268 -1.04 -5.19 -5.72
N VAL A 269 -0.04 -5.06 -4.85
CA VAL A 269 1.36 -5.15 -5.21
C VAL A 269 1.87 -6.55 -4.86
N ALA A 270 2.20 -7.33 -5.87
CA ALA A 270 2.65 -8.71 -5.75
C ALA A 270 4.18 -8.80 -5.73
N ASP A 271 4.73 -9.38 -4.66
CA ASP A 271 6.16 -9.65 -4.54
C ASP A 271 6.50 -11.03 -5.14
N GLY A 272 6.86 -11.04 -6.42
CA GLY A 272 7.31 -12.22 -7.16
C GLY A 272 6.24 -12.88 -8.03
N ALA A 273 6.68 -13.91 -8.76
CA ALA A 273 5.89 -14.65 -9.74
C ALA A 273 4.73 -15.46 -9.12
N ASP A 274 5.00 -16.10 -7.97
CA ASP A 274 3.97 -16.86 -7.23
C ASP A 274 2.87 -15.92 -6.73
N ALA A 275 3.26 -14.76 -6.18
CA ALA A 275 2.33 -13.74 -5.71
C ALA A 275 1.45 -13.18 -6.81
N LEU A 276 2.01 -12.94 -7.99
CA LEU A 276 1.24 -12.53 -9.15
C LEU A 276 0.20 -13.60 -9.52
N SER A 277 0.63 -14.86 -9.66
CA SER A 277 -0.26 -15.96 -10.06
C SER A 277 -1.39 -16.14 -9.04
N PHE A 278 -1.06 -16.09 -7.75
CA PHE A 278 -2.02 -16.13 -6.67
C PHE A 278 -3.05 -14.99 -6.75
N CYS A 279 -2.59 -13.75 -6.89
CA CYS A 279 -3.49 -12.58 -6.93
C CYS A 279 -4.41 -12.55 -8.16
N LEU A 280 -3.98 -13.14 -9.29
CA LEU A 280 -4.81 -13.22 -10.49
C LEU A 280 -6.02 -14.13 -10.31
N ASP A 281 -5.88 -15.20 -9.53
CA ASP A 281 -6.89 -16.22 -9.31
C ASP A 281 -7.64 -16.03 -7.96
N TYR A 282 -7.26 -15.05 -7.14
CA TYR A 282 -7.87 -14.79 -5.83
C TYR A 282 -9.05 -13.80 -5.92
N GLU A 283 -10.26 -14.28 -5.58
CA GLU A 283 -11.54 -13.52 -5.72
C GLU A 283 -11.49 -12.10 -5.13
N PRO A 284 -10.98 -11.86 -3.90
CA PRO A 284 -10.89 -10.49 -3.38
C PRO A 284 -10.00 -9.54 -4.20
N CYS A 285 -9.18 -10.05 -5.11
CA CYS A 285 -8.33 -9.28 -6.02
C CYS A 285 -8.88 -9.24 -7.46
N GLU A 286 -10.08 -9.77 -7.71
CA GLU A 286 -10.66 -9.90 -9.06
C GLU A 286 -10.82 -8.55 -9.77
N ASP A 287 -11.24 -7.51 -9.04
CA ASP A 287 -11.43 -6.16 -9.58
C ASP A 287 -10.22 -5.24 -9.35
N ALA A 288 -9.25 -5.67 -8.55
CA ALA A 288 -8.08 -4.89 -8.21
C ALA A 288 -7.11 -4.83 -9.38
N SER A 289 -6.49 -3.67 -9.57
CA SER A 289 -5.30 -3.58 -10.42
C SER A 289 -4.11 -4.21 -9.71
N ILE A 290 -3.25 -4.90 -10.45
CA ILE A 290 -2.11 -5.64 -9.90
C ILE A 290 -0.80 -5.02 -10.42
N ILE A 291 0.16 -4.79 -9.52
CA ILE A 291 1.55 -4.45 -9.86
C ILE A 291 2.43 -5.58 -9.35
N ALA A 292 3.10 -6.31 -10.23
CA ALA A 292 4.00 -7.40 -9.84
C ALA A 292 5.46 -7.00 -10.02
N ALA A 293 6.26 -7.16 -8.97
CA ALA A 293 7.72 -7.08 -9.05
C ALA A 293 8.29 -8.50 -9.13
N ILE A 294 8.87 -8.87 -10.28
CA ILE A 294 9.36 -10.22 -10.54
C ILE A 294 10.89 -10.19 -10.72
N PRO A 295 11.66 -10.73 -9.75
CA PRO A 295 13.09 -10.93 -9.91
C PRO A 295 13.40 -11.88 -11.06
N ARG A 296 14.31 -11.50 -11.96
CA ARG A 296 14.83 -12.37 -13.02
C ARG A 296 15.62 -13.57 -12.49
N THR A 297 16.08 -13.47 -11.24
CA THR A 297 16.73 -14.55 -10.50
C THR A 297 15.73 -15.50 -9.84
N SER A 298 14.43 -15.35 -10.08
CA SER A 298 13.42 -16.30 -9.59
C SER A 298 13.61 -17.66 -10.27
N ASP A 299 13.16 -18.71 -9.57
CA ASP A 299 13.14 -20.06 -10.12
C ASP A 299 12.40 -20.12 -11.48
N LEU A 300 12.97 -20.88 -12.43
CA LEU A 300 12.47 -20.94 -13.81
C LEU A 300 11.02 -21.43 -13.86
N GLN A 301 10.67 -22.45 -13.07
CA GLN A 301 9.32 -23.01 -13.05
C GLN A 301 8.30 -21.96 -12.58
N LYS A 302 8.70 -21.10 -11.63
CA LYS A 302 7.85 -19.98 -11.17
C LYS A 302 7.66 -18.93 -12.25
N LEU A 303 8.72 -18.60 -12.99
CA LEU A 303 8.63 -17.66 -14.12
C LEU A 303 7.72 -18.20 -15.24
N GLU A 304 7.83 -19.48 -15.57
CA GLU A 304 6.97 -20.14 -16.55
C GLU A 304 5.50 -20.19 -16.10
N SER A 305 5.26 -20.45 -14.81
CA SER A 305 3.92 -20.41 -14.21
C SER A 305 3.30 -19.01 -14.34
N ALA A 306 4.05 -17.95 -13.98
CA ALA A 306 3.59 -16.57 -14.15
C ALA A 306 3.35 -16.21 -15.62
N ALA A 307 4.23 -16.63 -16.54
CA ALA A 307 4.05 -16.42 -17.98
C ALA A 307 2.80 -17.12 -18.52
N THR A 308 2.48 -18.31 -18.00
CA THR A 308 1.25 -19.04 -18.32
C THR A 308 0.03 -18.29 -17.80
N SER A 309 0.05 -17.82 -16.55
CA SER A 309 -1.01 -17.00 -15.96
C SER A 309 -1.26 -15.72 -16.76
N LEU A 310 -0.21 -15.00 -17.15
CA LEU A 310 -0.33 -13.81 -18.00
C LEU A 310 -0.84 -14.14 -19.41
N SER A 311 -0.47 -15.29 -19.96
CA SER A 311 -0.95 -15.71 -21.28
C SER A 311 -2.43 -16.02 -21.28
N ARG A 312 -2.99 -16.54 -20.17
CA ARG A 312 -4.44 -16.72 -20.00
C ARG A 312 -5.18 -15.38 -20.10
N LEU A 313 -4.59 -14.29 -19.59
CA LEU A 313 -5.21 -12.96 -19.64
C LEU A 313 -5.36 -12.38 -21.04
N LYS A 314 -4.56 -12.83 -22.03
CA LYS A 314 -4.57 -12.26 -23.39
C LYS A 314 -5.93 -12.31 -24.09
N ALA A 315 -6.84 -13.18 -23.65
CA ALA A 315 -8.20 -13.24 -24.18
C ALA A 315 -9.06 -12.01 -23.78
N TRP A 316 -8.71 -11.32 -22.70
CA TRP A 316 -9.49 -10.22 -22.12
C TRP A 316 -8.64 -8.98 -21.82
N TYR A 317 -7.35 -8.99 -22.14
CA TYR A 317 -6.41 -7.93 -21.82
C TYR A 317 -5.56 -7.57 -23.04
N GLU A 318 -5.30 -6.29 -23.19
CA GLU A 318 -4.46 -5.71 -24.23
C GLU A 318 -3.29 -4.94 -23.64
N LEU A 319 -2.21 -4.82 -24.42
CA LEU A 319 -1.09 -3.94 -24.04
C LEU A 319 -1.57 -2.48 -24.06
N ASP A 320 -1.22 -1.75 -23.02
CA ASP A 320 -1.59 -0.33 -22.88
C ASP A 320 -0.33 0.55 -22.94
N PRO A 321 0.17 0.86 -24.14
CA PRO A 321 1.38 1.67 -24.30
C PRO A 321 1.16 3.12 -23.85
N VAL A 322 -0.09 3.60 -23.82
CA VAL A 322 -0.43 4.93 -23.33
C VAL A 322 -0.19 5.00 -21.83
N VAL A 323 -0.68 4.02 -21.07
CA VAL A 323 -0.40 3.94 -19.64
C VAL A 323 1.08 3.65 -19.39
N GLU A 324 1.71 2.74 -20.15
CA GLU A 324 3.16 2.47 -20.06
C GLU A 324 4.02 3.74 -20.28
N SER A 325 3.58 4.65 -21.16
CA SER A 325 4.28 5.92 -21.42
C SER A 325 4.23 6.93 -20.26
N ARG A 326 3.35 6.72 -19.26
CA ARG A 326 3.24 7.60 -18.08
C ARG A 326 4.33 7.31 -17.04
N PHE A 327 4.96 6.14 -17.13
CA PHE A 327 5.99 5.74 -16.18
C PHE A 327 7.33 6.41 -16.50
N PRO A 328 8.15 6.70 -15.48
CA PRO A 328 9.51 7.17 -15.72
C PRO A 328 10.30 6.15 -16.54
N LYS A 329 11.38 6.62 -17.16
CA LYS A 329 12.31 5.72 -17.85
C LYS A 329 12.86 4.69 -16.88
N ALA A 330 12.72 3.41 -17.22
CA ALA A 330 13.23 2.31 -16.42
C ALA A 330 14.76 2.38 -16.27
N PRO A 331 15.30 2.12 -15.05
CA PRO A 331 16.73 1.89 -14.84
C PRO A 331 17.24 0.71 -15.67
N SER A 332 18.55 0.65 -15.85
CA SER A 332 19.19 -0.49 -16.53
C SER A 332 18.82 -1.81 -15.84
N GLY A 333 18.51 -2.83 -16.64
CA GLY A 333 18.12 -4.15 -16.13
C GLY A 333 16.68 -4.26 -15.63
N VAL A 334 15.91 -3.17 -15.60
CA VAL A 334 14.48 -3.17 -15.26
C VAL A 334 13.64 -3.06 -16.52
N ALA A 335 12.51 -3.76 -16.55
CA ALA A 335 11.51 -3.63 -17.63
C ALA A 335 10.12 -3.57 -17.01
N LEU A 336 9.22 -2.82 -17.63
CA LEU A 336 7.81 -2.71 -17.25
C LEU A 336 6.94 -3.06 -18.46
N ARG A 337 5.84 -3.76 -18.22
CA ARG A 337 4.74 -3.92 -19.18
C ARG A 337 3.42 -3.73 -18.47
N VAL A 338 2.46 -3.11 -19.15
CA VAL A 338 1.11 -2.91 -18.61
C VAL A 338 0.08 -3.54 -19.54
N LEU A 339 -0.76 -4.39 -18.95
CA LEU A 339 -1.94 -4.95 -19.56
C LEU A 339 -3.17 -4.26 -18.98
N THR A 340 -4.12 -3.87 -19.82
CA THR A 340 -5.40 -3.29 -19.41
C THR A 340 -6.52 -4.21 -19.87
N ARG A 341 -7.51 -4.47 -19.00
CA ARG A 341 -8.69 -5.29 -19.34
C ARG A 341 -9.46 -4.61 -20.48
N SER A 342 -9.67 -5.31 -21.57
CA SER A 342 -10.53 -4.86 -22.68
C SER A 342 -11.95 -4.69 -22.14
N SER A 343 -12.59 -3.57 -22.49
CA SER A 343 -13.92 -3.16 -22.01
C SER A 343 -15.02 -4.14 -22.40
#